data_AF-A0A653CZA9-F1
#
_entry.id   AF-A0A653CZA9-F1
#
_cell.length_a   1.000
_cell.length_b   1.000
_cell.length_c   1.000
_cell.angle_alpha   90.00
_cell.angle_beta   90.00
_cell.angle_gamma   90.00
#
_symmetry.space_group_name_H-M   'P 1'
#
loop_
_entity.id
_entity.type
_entity.pdbx_description
1 polymer ?
#
loop_
_entity_poly.entity_id
_entity_poly.type
_entity_poly.pdbx_seq_one_letter_code
_entity_poly.pdbx_strand_id
1 'polypeptide(L)'
;MEKRHNYVRKVAEVATQLFITNDKPNIAGLILAGSADFKTELSQSDMFDPLVDVSYGGENGFNQAIELAAESLQNVKFIQEKKLIGRYFDEISQDTGKYCFGVEDTLRGLELGAVETLICWENLDIQRYVLKNHTTGTETVLHLTPEQEKDKSHFTDKE
;
A
#
# COMPACT_ATOMS: atom_id res chain seq x y z
N MET A 1 -33.75 -5.77 23.83
CA MET A 1 -32.49 -5.00 23.93
C MET A 1 -31.32 -5.90 24.32
N GLU A 2 -31.36 -6.57 25.48
CA GLU A 2 -30.23 -7.37 25.99
C GLU A 2 -29.79 -8.54 25.07
N LYS A 3 -30.74 -9.28 24.49
CA LYS A 3 -30.43 -10.38 23.54
C LYS A 3 -29.75 -9.90 22.25
N ARG A 4 -30.11 -8.71 21.76
CA ARG A 4 -29.52 -8.09 20.56
C ARG A 4 -28.07 -7.70 20.83
N HIS A 5 -27.83 -7.04 21.96
CA HIS A 5 -26.50 -6.66 22.43
C HIS A 5 -25.57 -7.86 22.59
N ASN A 6 -26.06 -8.94 23.22
CA ASN A 6 -25.28 -10.17 23.40
C ASN A 6 -24.94 -10.85 22.06
N TYR A 7 -25.85 -10.78 21.09
CA TYR A 7 -25.59 -11.29 19.74
C TYR A 7 -24.50 -10.48 19.02
N VAL A 8 -24.58 -9.14 19.07
CA VAL A 8 -23.54 -8.25 18.50
C VAL A 8 -22.17 -8.53 19.11
N ARG A 9 -22.09 -8.67 20.43
CA ARG A 9 -20.84 -9.02 21.13
C ARG A 9 -20.28 -10.36 20.63
N LYS A 10 -21.12 -11.39 20.53
CA LYS A 10 -20.69 -12.71 20.06
C LYS A 10 -20.18 -12.66 18.62
N VAL A 11 -20.83 -11.87 17.74
CA VAL A 11 -20.36 -11.67 16.36
C VAL A 11 -19.00 -10.98 16.34
N ALA A 12 -18.81 -9.93 17.14
CA ALA A 12 -17.53 -9.23 17.25
C ALA A 12 -16.40 -10.15 17.75
N GLU A 13 -16.65 -10.95 18.79
CA GLU A 13 -15.69 -11.92 19.33
C GLU A 13 -15.26 -12.95 18.27
N VAL A 14 -16.21 -13.50 17.52
CA VAL A 14 -15.94 -14.46 16.44
C VAL A 14 -15.16 -13.79 15.30
N ALA A 15 -15.51 -12.56 14.94
CA ALA A 15 -14.79 -11.80 13.91
C ALA A 15 -13.33 -11.55 14.32
N THR A 16 -13.07 -11.17 15.58
CA THR A 16 -11.70 -11.03 16.11
C THR A 16 -10.93 -12.36 16.01
N GLN A 17 -11.53 -13.48 16.40
CA GLN A 17 -10.87 -14.79 16.33
C GLN A 17 -10.52 -15.22 14.90
N LEU A 18 -11.35 -14.85 13.91
CA LEU A 18 -11.15 -15.23 12.51
C LEU A 18 -10.18 -14.29 11.78
N PHE A 19 -10.30 -12.98 12.03
CA PHE A 19 -9.63 -11.95 11.24
C PHE A 19 -8.40 -11.33 11.91
N ILE A 20 -8.10 -11.70 13.17
CA ILE A 20 -6.91 -11.25 13.89
C ILE A 20 -6.09 -12.48 14.29
N THR A 21 -4.81 -12.48 13.94
CA THR A 21 -3.86 -13.53 14.31
C THR A 21 -2.60 -12.87 14.86
N ASN A 22 -2.14 -13.28 16.04
CA ASN A 22 -0.99 -12.68 16.74
C ASN A 22 -1.11 -11.15 16.88
N ASP A 23 -2.27 -10.67 17.33
CA ASP A 23 -2.59 -9.24 17.52
C ASP A 23 -2.44 -8.37 16.26
N LYS A 24 -2.48 -8.99 15.07
CA LYS A 24 -2.43 -8.32 13.78
C LYS A 24 -3.59 -8.77 12.88
N PRO A 25 -4.28 -7.86 12.17
CA PRO A 25 -5.26 -8.23 11.16
C PRO A 25 -4.63 -9.12 10.09
N ASN A 26 -5.31 -10.21 9.71
CA ASN A 26 -4.87 -11.12 8.63
C ASN A 26 -5.60 -10.84 7.29
N ILE A 27 -6.44 -9.81 7.25
CA ILE A 27 -7.19 -9.33 6.09
C ILE A 27 -6.76 -7.90 5.74
N ALA A 28 -6.87 -7.53 4.45
CA ALA A 28 -6.54 -6.18 3.98
C ALA A 28 -7.67 -5.15 4.20
N GLY A 29 -8.90 -5.62 4.42
CA GLY A 29 -10.07 -4.79 4.66
C GLY A 29 -11.26 -5.65 5.10
N LEU A 30 -12.24 -5.04 5.77
CA LEU A 30 -13.42 -5.72 6.30
C LEU A 30 -14.69 -5.00 5.89
N ILE A 31 -15.60 -5.71 5.23
CA ILE A 31 -16.90 -5.19 4.82
C ILE A 31 -17.97 -5.68 5.79
N LEU A 32 -18.82 -4.76 6.25
CA LEU A 32 -19.97 -5.10 7.07
C LEU A 32 -21.24 -5.11 6.21
N ALA A 33 -21.79 -6.29 5.96
CA ALA A 33 -23.03 -6.45 5.18
C ALA A 33 -24.20 -6.87 6.07
N GLY A 34 -25.35 -6.23 5.90
CA GLY A 34 -26.56 -6.63 6.61
C GLY A 34 -27.79 -5.79 6.30
N SER A 35 -28.97 -6.35 6.59
CA SER A 35 -30.24 -5.63 6.49
C SER A 35 -30.54 -4.84 7.78
N ALA A 36 -31.19 -3.68 7.62
CA ALA A 36 -31.58 -2.78 8.71
C ALA A 36 -30.40 -2.22 9.55
N ASP A 37 -30.70 -1.61 10.69
CA ASP A 37 -29.76 -0.84 11.54
C ASP A 37 -28.74 -1.68 12.31
N PHE A 38 -28.71 -3.00 12.09
CA PHE A 38 -27.82 -3.91 12.82
C PHE A 38 -26.34 -3.61 12.53
N LYS A 39 -26.05 -3.25 11.28
CA LYS A 39 -24.72 -2.87 10.81
C LYS A 39 -24.29 -1.49 11.32
N THR A 40 -25.26 -0.58 11.55
CA THR A 40 -25.03 0.77 12.06
C THR A 40 -24.60 0.76 13.53
N GLU A 41 -25.13 -0.14 14.35
CA GLU A 41 -24.68 -0.32 15.74
C GLU A 41 -23.26 -0.90 15.84
N LEU A 42 -22.87 -1.75 14.88
CA LEU A 42 -21.52 -2.32 14.77
C LEU A 42 -20.50 -1.29 14.25
N SER A 43 -20.92 -0.40 13.34
CA SER A 43 -20.07 0.63 12.74
C SER A 43 -19.96 1.92 13.56
N GLN A 44 -20.63 2.01 14.72
CA GLN A 44 -20.51 3.18 15.61
C GLN A 44 -19.11 3.30 16.24
N SER A 45 -18.31 2.23 16.21
CA SER A 45 -16.87 2.34 16.44
C SER A 45 -16.17 2.74 15.14
N ASP A 46 -15.28 3.74 15.18
CA ASP A 46 -14.47 4.28 14.06
C ASP A 46 -13.54 3.25 13.35
N MET A 47 -13.75 1.95 13.54
CA MET A 47 -12.89 0.87 13.09
C MET A 47 -13.39 0.13 11.83
N PHE A 48 -14.55 0.47 11.26
CA PHE A 48 -15.16 -0.28 10.15
C PHE A 48 -15.55 0.59 8.94
N ASP A 49 -15.11 0.18 7.75
CA ASP A 49 -15.39 0.78 6.44
C ASP A 49 -15.46 -0.33 5.38
N PRO A 50 -16.37 -0.36 4.39
CA PRO A 50 -17.70 0.26 4.24
C PRO A 50 -18.87 -0.69 4.58
N LEU A 51 -20.05 -0.09 4.84
CA LEU A 51 -21.32 -0.78 5.11
C LEU A 51 -22.06 -1.13 3.82
N VAL A 52 -22.47 -2.38 3.65
CA VAL A 52 -23.24 -2.85 2.48
C VAL A 52 -24.64 -3.28 2.90
N ASP A 53 -25.65 -2.67 2.29
CA ASP A 53 -27.04 -3.08 2.42
C ASP A 53 -27.30 -4.31 1.55
N VAL A 54 -27.72 -5.41 2.19
CA VAL A 54 -28.14 -6.64 1.50
C VAL A 54 -29.57 -6.99 1.87
N SER A 55 -30.30 -7.57 0.91
CA SER A 55 -31.73 -7.87 1.07
C SER A 55 -31.97 -9.21 1.77
N TYR A 56 -30.96 -10.07 1.81
CA TYR A 56 -31.04 -11.43 2.35
C TYR A 56 -29.92 -11.69 3.37
N GLY A 57 -30.15 -12.61 4.29
CA GLY A 57 -29.11 -13.16 5.17
C GLY A 57 -28.53 -14.46 4.62
N GLY A 58 -27.52 -15.00 5.30
CA GLY A 58 -26.88 -16.27 4.93
C GLY A 58 -26.10 -16.17 3.61
N GLU A 59 -25.94 -17.31 2.92
CA GLU A 59 -25.09 -17.43 1.71
C GLU A 59 -25.57 -16.55 0.55
N ASN A 60 -26.88 -16.39 0.37
CA ASN A 60 -27.44 -15.53 -0.68
C ASN A 60 -27.12 -14.05 -0.43
N GLY A 61 -27.25 -13.61 0.83
CA GLY A 61 -26.84 -12.27 1.24
C GLY A 61 -25.33 -12.05 1.10
N PHE A 62 -24.54 -13.08 1.39
CA PHE A 62 -23.09 -13.04 1.24
C PHE A 62 -22.66 -12.85 -0.22
N ASN A 63 -23.24 -13.60 -1.16
CA ASN A 63 -22.96 -13.43 -2.59
C ASN A 63 -23.37 -12.04 -3.09
N GLN A 64 -24.53 -11.53 -2.65
CA GLN A 64 -24.96 -10.17 -2.96
C GLN A 64 -23.99 -9.10 -2.41
N ALA A 65 -23.49 -9.29 -1.18
CA ALA A 65 -22.52 -8.39 -0.59
C ALA A 65 -21.21 -8.34 -1.40
N ILE A 66 -20.75 -9.48 -1.91
CA ILE A 66 -19.56 -9.55 -2.77
C ILE A 66 -19.76 -8.75 -4.05
N GLU A 67 -20.91 -8.93 -4.72
CA GLU A 67 -21.20 -8.20 -5.96
C GLU A 67 -21.26 -6.69 -5.74
N LEU A 68 -21.94 -6.25 -4.68
CA LEU A 68 -22.07 -4.82 -4.35
C LEU A 68 -20.74 -4.20 -3.89
N ALA A 69 -19.91 -4.96 -3.18
CA ALA A 69 -18.62 -4.48 -2.69
C ALA A 69 -17.50 -4.59 -3.73
N ALA A 70 -17.73 -5.26 -4.87
CA ALA A 70 -16.70 -5.52 -5.87
C ALA A 70 -16.00 -4.24 -6.34
N GLU A 71 -16.75 -3.17 -6.61
CA GLU A 71 -16.20 -1.87 -7.02
C GLU A 71 -15.35 -1.24 -5.90
N SER A 72 -15.82 -1.30 -4.65
CA SER A 72 -15.07 -0.80 -3.50
C SER A 72 -13.76 -1.57 -3.30
N LEU A 73 -13.81 -2.90 -3.45
CA LEU A 73 -12.65 -3.79 -3.31
C LEU A 73 -11.63 -3.61 -4.45
N GLN A 74 -12.09 -3.43 -5.69
CA GLN A 74 -11.23 -3.14 -6.85
C GLN A 74 -10.41 -1.86 -6.64
N ASN A 75 -11.03 -0.85 -6.01
CA ASN A 75 -10.40 0.45 -5.80
C ASN A 75 -9.48 0.52 -4.58
N VAL A 76 -9.40 -0.52 -3.73
CA VAL A 76 -8.58 -0.48 -2.50
C VAL A 76 -7.12 -0.20 -2.80
N LYS A 77 -6.53 -0.88 -3.80
CA LYS A 77 -5.12 -0.67 -4.18
C LYS A 77 -4.90 0.80 -4.61
N PHE A 78 -5.78 1.33 -5.45
CA PHE A 78 -5.71 2.71 -5.92
C PHE A 78 -5.87 3.74 -4.78
N ILE A 79 -6.79 3.49 -3.85
CA ILE A 79 -6.99 4.36 -2.68
C ILE A 79 -5.75 4.34 -1.77
N GLN A 80 -5.16 3.17 -1.55
CA GLN A 80 -3.93 3.03 -0.78
C GLN A 80 -2.76 3.76 -1.46
N GLU A 81 -2.60 3.62 -2.78
CA GLU A 81 -1.58 4.33 -3.56
C GLU A 81 -1.78 5.85 -3.47
N LYS A 82 -3.02 6.34 -3.64
CA LYS A 82 -3.33 7.77 -3.50
C LYS A 82 -3.02 8.30 -2.09
N LYS A 83 -3.34 7.54 -1.04
CA LYS A 83 -3.01 7.90 0.35
C LYS A 83 -1.50 7.89 0.59
N LEU A 84 -0.78 6.92 0.03
CA LEU A 84 0.68 6.83 0.14
C LEU A 84 1.37 8.03 -0.53
N ILE A 85 1.01 8.33 -1.77
CA ILE A 85 1.52 9.47 -2.52
C ILE A 85 1.10 10.80 -1.88
N GLY A 86 -0.13 10.87 -1.35
CA GLY A 86 -0.62 12.03 -0.60
C GLY A 86 0.28 12.36 0.59
N ARG A 87 0.58 11.37 1.44
CA ARG A 87 1.52 11.55 2.56
C ARG A 87 2.90 12.05 2.11
N TYR A 88 3.42 11.53 1.01
CA TYR A 88 4.69 12.00 0.45
C TYR A 88 4.62 13.48 0.03
N PHE A 89 3.55 13.90 -0.64
CA PHE A 89 3.35 15.31 -1.00
C PHE A 89 3.11 16.21 0.21
N ASP A 90 2.50 15.68 1.27
CA ASP A 90 2.31 16.43 2.52
C ASP A 90 3.68 16.81 3.13
N GLU A 91 4.66 15.89 3.17
CA GLU A 91 6.03 16.17 3.64
C GLU A 91 6.72 17.25 2.80
N ILE A 92 6.50 17.27 1.48
CA ILE A 92 7.01 18.34 0.59
C ILE A 92 6.33 19.67 0.92
N SER A 93 5.00 19.66 1.02
CA SER A 93 4.21 20.89 1.19
C SER A 93 4.43 21.60 2.54
N GLN A 94 4.77 20.81 3.57
CA GLN A 94 5.06 21.29 4.91
C GLN A 94 6.54 21.63 5.11
N ASP A 95 7.38 21.42 4.09
CA ASP A 95 8.84 21.65 4.13
C ASP A 95 9.51 20.98 5.34
N THR A 96 9.10 19.75 5.65
CA THR A 96 9.61 19.01 6.81
C THR A 96 11.04 18.50 6.60
N GLY A 97 11.50 18.50 5.35
CA GLY A 97 12.78 17.91 4.92
C GLY A 97 12.82 16.39 4.92
N LYS A 98 11.70 15.69 5.20
CA LYS A 98 11.64 14.23 5.30
C LYS A 98 11.23 13.55 3.98
N TYR A 99 11.82 13.98 2.88
CA TYR A 99 11.58 13.39 1.57
C TYR A 99 12.86 13.44 0.72
N CYS A 100 12.95 12.57 -0.27
CA CYS A 100 13.97 12.62 -1.31
C CYS A 100 13.35 12.13 -2.63
N PHE A 101 13.92 12.56 -3.76
CA PHE A 101 13.48 12.12 -5.09
C PHE A 101 14.67 12.00 -6.03
N GLY A 102 14.50 11.22 -7.10
CA GLY A 102 15.58 10.92 -8.02
C GLY A 102 16.50 9.81 -7.49
N VAL A 103 17.23 9.17 -8.40
CA VAL A 103 17.98 7.93 -8.08
C VAL A 103 19.13 8.20 -7.12
N GLU A 104 19.88 9.27 -7.32
CA GLU A 104 21.08 9.58 -6.51
C GLU A 104 20.73 9.83 -5.04
N ASP A 105 19.80 10.76 -4.77
CA ASP A 105 19.40 11.10 -3.40
C ASP A 105 18.68 9.94 -2.71
N THR A 106 17.87 9.17 -3.45
CA THR A 106 17.16 8.00 -2.89
C THR A 106 18.15 6.90 -2.50
N LEU A 107 19.13 6.60 -3.36
CA LEU A 107 20.16 5.60 -3.05
C LEU A 107 21.05 6.05 -1.90
N ARG A 108 21.43 7.33 -1.85
CA ARG A 108 22.17 7.89 -0.73
C ARG A 108 21.37 7.79 0.58
N GLY A 109 20.08 8.07 0.54
CA GLY A 109 19.19 7.89 1.70
C GLY A 109 19.12 6.44 2.17
N LEU A 110 19.10 5.48 1.23
CA LEU A 110 19.14 4.04 1.53
C LEU A 110 20.47 3.62 2.16
N GLU A 111 21.61 4.09 1.63
CA GLU A 111 22.94 3.80 2.19
C GLU A 111 23.12 4.35 3.61
N LEU A 112 22.54 5.51 3.89
CA LEU A 112 22.54 6.13 5.22
C LEU A 112 21.51 5.51 6.18
N GLY A 113 20.64 4.61 5.71
CA GLY A 113 19.56 4.02 6.51
C GLY A 113 18.47 5.01 6.92
N ALA A 114 18.33 6.13 6.19
CA ALA A 114 17.40 7.21 6.51
C ALA A 114 16.00 7.03 5.87
N VAL A 115 15.83 6.04 5.00
CA VAL A 115 14.58 5.78 4.26
C VAL A 115 13.67 4.86 5.06
N GLU A 116 12.53 5.39 5.50
CA GLU A 116 11.47 4.59 6.13
C GLU A 116 10.60 3.86 5.10
N THR A 117 10.21 4.56 4.04
CA THR A 117 9.33 4.03 2.97
C THR A 117 9.92 4.37 1.60
N LEU A 118 10.18 3.35 0.79
CA LEU A 118 10.64 3.49 -0.59
C LEU A 118 9.45 3.41 -1.56
N ILE A 119 9.25 4.45 -2.37
CA ILE A 119 8.22 4.50 -3.41
C ILE A 119 8.91 4.38 -4.77
N CYS A 120 8.61 3.30 -5.50
CA CYS A 120 9.14 3.07 -6.83
C CYS A 120 8.00 3.00 -7.85
N TRP A 121 8.19 3.65 -8.99
CA TRP A 121 7.29 3.52 -10.12
C TRP A 121 7.55 2.20 -10.85
N GLU A 122 6.49 1.48 -11.21
CA GLU A 122 6.59 0.16 -11.87
C GLU A 122 7.28 0.22 -13.24
N ASN A 123 7.13 1.33 -13.96
CA ASN A 123 7.73 1.55 -15.28
C ASN A 123 8.99 2.42 -15.19
N LEU A 124 9.71 2.36 -14.06
CA LEU A 124 10.98 3.08 -13.91
C LEU A 124 12.00 2.55 -14.91
N ASP A 125 12.22 3.31 -15.98
CA ASP A 125 13.13 2.94 -17.06
C ASP A 125 14.54 3.45 -16.76
N ILE A 126 15.19 2.83 -15.77
CA ILE A 126 16.56 3.11 -15.37
C ILE A 126 17.28 1.79 -15.16
N GLN A 127 18.40 1.61 -15.85
CA GLN A 127 19.22 0.40 -15.77
C GLN A 127 20.45 0.63 -14.89
N ARG A 128 20.73 -0.36 -14.03
CA ARG A 128 21.92 -0.37 -13.18
C ARG A 128 23.04 -1.13 -13.88
N TYR A 129 24.07 -0.42 -14.31
CA TYR A 129 25.29 -0.99 -14.87
C TYR A 129 26.37 -1.10 -13.80
N VAL A 130 27.10 -2.21 -13.81
CA VAL A 130 28.34 -2.37 -13.04
C VAL A 130 29.46 -2.51 -14.06
N LEU A 131 30.26 -1.46 -14.18
CA LEU A 131 31.42 -1.42 -15.06
C LEU A 131 32.64 -1.86 -14.27
N LYS A 132 33.51 -2.65 -14.90
CA LYS A 132 34.78 -3.05 -14.31
C LYS A 132 35.90 -2.60 -15.24
N ASN A 133 36.79 -1.75 -14.72
CA ASN A 133 37.96 -1.34 -15.46
C ASN A 133 38.97 -2.50 -15.53
N HIS A 134 39.40 -2.89 -16.72
CA HIS A 134 40.31 -4.03 -16.91
C HIS A 134 41.74 -3.77 -16.44
N THR A 135 42.16 -2.51 -16.39
CA THR A 135 43.52 -2.09 -16.03
C THR A 135 43.66 -1.95 -14.52
N THR A 136 42.72 -1.28 -13.86
CA THR A 136 42.77 -1.01 -12.41
C THR A 136 41.99 -2.03 -11.58
N GLY A 137 41.09 -2.79 -12.21
CA GLY A 137 40.20 -3.73 -11.53
C GLY A 137 39.07 -3.07 -10.73
N THR A 138 38.95 -1.73 -10.76
CA THR A 138 37.94 -0.99 -10.00
C THR A 138 36.55 -1.15 -10.62
N GLU A 139 35.54 -1.29 -9.76
CA GLU A 139 34.14 -1.36 -10.17
C GLU A 139 33.43 -0.02 -9.98
N THR A 140 32.70 0.41 -11.00
CA THR A 140 31.91 1.65 -10.99
C THR A 140 30.46 1.30 -11.28
N VAL A 141 29.54 1.82 -10.47
CA VAL A 141 28.10 1.59 -10.64
C VAL A 141 27.47 2.83 -11.29
N LEU A 142 26.72 2.62 -12.37
CA LEU A 142 25.97 3.66 -13.06
C LEU A 142 24.47 3.33 -13.06
N HIS A 143 23.64 4.35 -12.95
CA HIS A 143 22.20 4.25 -13.11
C HIS A 143 21.79 5.17 -14.26
N LEU A 144 21.48 4.59 -15.42
CA LEU A 144 21.29 5.34 -16.66
C LEU A 144 19.86 5.17 -17.18
N THR A 145 19.30 6.24 -17.73
CA THR A 145 18.08 6.19 -18.55
C THR A 145 18.41 5.62 -19.95
N PRO A 146 17.41 5.15 -20.72
CA PRO A 146 17.62 4.69 -22.11
C PRO A 146 18.23 5.75 -23.04
N GLU A 147 18.04 7.02 -22.72
CA GLU A 147 18.65 8.12 -23.48
C GLU A 147 20.13 8.26 -23.14
N GLN A 148 20.49 8.15 -21.86
CA GLN A 148 21.87 8.20 -21.38
C GLN A 148 22.67 6.97 -21.81
N GLU A 149 22.03 5.79 -21.89
CA GLU A 149 22.66 4.56 -22.40
C GLU A 149 23.21 4.72 -23.83
N LYS A 150 22.56 5.55 -24.66
CA LYS A 150 23.01 5.77 -26.04
C LYS A 150 24.33 6.55 -26.12
N ASP A 151 24.67 7.29 -25.08
CA ASP A 151 25.94 7.99 -25.02
C ASP A 151 27.05 7.03 -24.56
N LYS A 152 27.88 6.63 -25.54
CA LYS A 152 29.05 5.76 -25.33
C LYS A 152 30.07 6.36 -24.36
N SER A 153 30.05 7.67 -24.12
CA SER A 153 30.96 8.33 -23.18
C SER A 153 30.83 7.82 -21.75
N HIS A 154 29.67 7.25 -21.38
CA HIS A 154 29.45 6.63 -20.07
C HIS A 154 30.11 5.26 -19.90
N PHE A 155 30.46 4.60 -21.01
CA PHE A 155 31.02 3.24 -21.01
C PHE A 155 32.50 3.19 -21.41
N THR A 156 33.06 4.30 -21.86
CA THR A 156 34.48 4.43 -22.23
C THR A 156 35.22 5.18 -21.15
N ASP A 157 36.38 4.66 -20.73
CA ASP A 157 37.30 5.40 -19.87
C ASP A 157 37.69 6.73 -20.56
N LYS A 158 37.80 7.81 -19.77
CA LYS A 158 38.25 9.12 -20.27
C LYS A 158 39.77 9.21 -20.45
N GLU A 159 40.48 8.08 -20.38
CA GLU A 159 41.90 7.91 -20.64
C GLU A 159 42.17 6.65 -21.48
#